data_AF-A0A3E0PE88-F1
#
_entry.id   AF-A0A3E0PE88-F1
#
_cell.length_a   1.000
_cell.length_b   1.000
_cell.length_c   1.000
_cell.angle_alpha   90.00
_cell.angle_beta   90.00
_cell.angle_gamma   90.00
#
_symmetry.space_group_name_H-M   'P 1'
#
loop_
_entity.id
_entity.type
_entity.pdbx_description
1 polymer ?
#
loop_
_entity_poly.entity_id
_entity_poly.type
_entity_poly.pdbx_seq_one_letter_code
_entity_poly.pdbx_strand_id
1 'polypeptide(L)'
;MQPFNASILLLNLLATFSLTGIIWLIQVLHYPFLRFADPARFQDAHNFHVRAITPVVAPLMIIELVAAMLFVFFPPNDTPLLLPVAGMCLVAIVWLSTFLIQVPLHNSISKDFDAAIHRRFVAGNWIRTACWTARSAILGYVAFRVFVGRL
;
A
#
# COMPACT_ATOMS: atom_id res chain seq x y z
N MET A 1 13.39 9.72 22.54
CA MET A 1 12.66 8.52 22.10
C MET A 1 13.58 7.33 22.33
N GLN A 2 13.11 6.22 22.89
CA GLN A 2 13.96 5.02 23.00
C GLN A 2 14.34 4.51 21.60
N PRO A 3 15.57 3.98 21.39
CA PRO A 3 16.01 3.52 20.07
C PRO A 3 15.05 2.51 19.42
N PHE A 4 14.43 1.65 20.23
CA PHE A 4 13.46 0.67 19.76
C PHE A 4 12.23 1.32 19.10
N ASN A 5 11.58 2.29 19.76
CA ASN A 5 10.40 2.98 19.22
C ASN A 5 10.77 3.80 17.97
N ALA A 6 12.00 4.33 17.91
CA ALA A 6 12.52 5.04 16.74
C ALA A 6 12.62 4.12 15.52
N SER A 7 13.17 2.92 15.71
CA SER A 7 13.27 1.91 14.65
C SER A 7 11.90 1.48 14.14
N ILE A 8 10.90 1.34 15.02
CA ILE A 8 9.52 1.01 14.62
C ILE A 8 8.93 2.13 13.75
N LEU A 9 9.05 3.39 14.18
CA LEU A 9 8.56 4.52 13.39
C LEU A 9 9.24 4.58 12.02
N LEU A 10 10.57 4.37 11.97
CA LEU A 10 11.32 4.36 10.72
C LEU A 10 10.86 3.23 9.78
N LEU A 11 10.67 2.02 10.29
CA LEU A 11 10.15 0.90 9.49
C LEU A 11 8.75 1.19 8.94
N ASN A 12 7.87 1.78 9.75
CA ASN A 12 6.54 2.20 9.28
C ASN A 12 6.63 3.22 8.16
N LEU A 13 7.48 4.25 8.31
CA LEU A 13 7.70 5.29 7.30
C LEU A 13 8.24 4.70 6.00
N LEU A 14 9.32 3.92 6.07
CA LEU A 14 9.97 3.35 4.90
C LEU A 14 9.04 2.43 4.11
N ALA A 15 8.33 1.52 4.79
CA ALA A 15 7.41 0.60 4.14
C ALA A 15 6.21 1.35 3.53
N THR A 16 5.54 2.20 4.33
CA THR A 16 4.31 2.89 3.89
C THR A 16 4.60 3.88 2.76
N PHE A 17 5.68 4.68 2.82
CA PHE A 17 6.00 5.62 1.75
C PHE A 17 6.44 4.91 0.47
N SER A 18 7.18 3.81 0.57
CA SER A 18 7.54 3.00 -0.60
C SER A 18 6.29 2.44 -1.29
N LEU A 19 5.38 1.85 -0.52
CA LEU A 19 4.11 1.34 -1.03
C LEU A 19 3.22 2.45 -1.60
N THR A 20 3.21 3.62 -0.98
CA THR A 20 2.48 4.80 -1.49
C THR A 20 3.04 5.27 -2.83
N GLY A 21 4.36 5.38 -2.97
CA GLY A 21 4.98 5.72 -4.25
C GLY A 21 4.65 4.70 -5.34
N ILE A 22 4.79 3.41 -5.02
CA ILE A 22 4.49 2.31 -5.94
C ILE A 22 3.02 2.32 -6.34
N ILE A 23 2.08 2.47 -5.40
CA ILE A 23 0.65 2.39 -5.72
C ILE A 23 0.18 3.56 -6.56
N TRP A 24 0.74 4.77 -6.37
CA TRP A 24 0.44 5.92 -7.21
C TRP A 24 0.98 5.74 -8.63
N LEU A 25 2.21 5.23 -8.77
CA LEU A 25 2.76 4.87 -10.08
C LEU A 25 1.88 3.84 -10.79
N ILE A 26 1.46 2.81 -10.06
CA ILE A 26 0.57 1.78 -10.60
C ILE A 26 -0.78 2.37 -11.01
N GLN A 27 -1.38 3.18 -10.14
CA GLN A 27 -2.74 3.68 -10.31
C GLN A 27 -2.86 4.72 -11.44
N VAL A 28 -1.94 5.68 -11.48
CA VAL A 28 -2.04 6.84 -12.39
C VAL A 28 -1.35 6.57 -13.71
N LEU A 29 -0.25 5.82 -13.71
CA LEU A 29 0.53 5.57 -14.92
C LEU A 29 0.33 4.16 -15.44
N HIS A 30 0.67 3.14 -14.65
CA HIS A 30 0.79 1.78 -15.17
C HIS A 30 -0.55 1.21 -15.65
N TYR A 31 -1.58 1.24 -14.81
CA TYR A 31 -2.89 0.69 -15.19
C TYR A 31 -3.54 1.44 -16.36
N PRO A 32 -3.53 2.79 -16.43
CA PRO A 32 -3.99 3.49 -17.62
C PRO A 32 -3.15 3.18 -18.87
N PHE A 33 -1.85 2.92 -18.72
CA PHE A 33 -0.98 2.57 -19.85
C PHE A 33 -1.32 1.19 -20.46
N LEU A 34 -1.84 0.25 -19.67
CA LEU A 34 -2.24 -1.07 -20.15
C LEU A 34 -3.31 -1.04 -21.26
N ARG A 35 -4.06 0.06 -21.40
CA ARG A 35 -5.01 0.24 -22.52
C ARG A 35 -4.35 0.33 -23.90
N PHE A 36 -3.04 0.61 -23.93
CA PHE A 36 -2.24 0.68 -25.16
C PHE A 36 -1.48 -0.62 -25.45
N ALA A 37 -1.58 -1.62 -24.57
CA ALA A 37 -0.99 -2.92 -24.83
C ALA A 37 -1.71 -3.58 -26.02
N ASP A 38 -0.94 -4.30 -26.85
CA ASP A 38 -1.50 -5.17 -27.88
C ASP A 38 -2.48 -6.16 -27.23
N PRO A 39 -3.77 -6.15 -27.63
CA PRO A 39 -4.77 -7.06 -27.07
C PRO A 39 -4.36 -8.53 -27.15
N ALA A 40 -3.63 -8.93 -28.21
CA ALA A 40 -3.16 -10.29 -28.39
C ALA A 40 -2.08 -10.70 -27.38
N ARG A 41 -1.40 -9.73 -26.76
CA ARG A 41 -0.31 -9.96 -25.78
C ARG A 41 -0.65 -9.45 -24.38
N PHE A 42 -1.88 -8.97 -24.17
CA PHE A 42 -2.30 -8.40 -22.89
C PHE A 42 -2.12 -9.38 -21.74
N GLN A 43 -2.49 -10.65 -21.95
CA GLN A 43 -2.36 -11.71 -20.94
C GLN A 43 -0.89 -11.93 -20.54
N ASP A 44 0.02 -12.01 -21.51
CA ASP A 44 1.45 -12.16 -21.26
C ASP A 44 2.02 -10.95 -20.50
N ALA A 45 1.66 -9.74 -20.94
CA ALA A 45 2.09 -8.50 -20.30
C ALA A 45 1.58 -8.41 -18.85
N HIS A 46 0.33 -8.79 -18.61
CA HIS A 46 -0.27 -8.78 -17.28
C HIS A 46 0.35 -9.84 -16.37
N ASN A 47 0.52 -11.07 -16.85
CA ASN A 47 1.15 -12.16 -16.10
C ASN A 47 2.61 -11.82 -15.76
N PHE A 48 3.34 -11.20 -16.68
CA PHE A 48 4.66 -10.67 -16.42
C PHE A 48 4.63 -9.61 -15.31
N HIS A 49 3.72 -8.63 -15.41
CA HIS A 49 3.56 -7.59 -14.37
C HIS A 49 3.32 -8.21 -12.99
N VAL A 50 2.36 -9.13 -12.86
CA VAL A 50 2.05 -9.78 -11.57
C VAL A 50 3.27 -10.52 -11.01
N ARG A 51 3.97 -11.30 -11.84
CA ARG A 51 5.17 -12.03 -11.42
C ARG A 51 6.32 -11.10 -11.01
N ALA A 52 6.49 -9.98 -11.71
CA ALA A 52 7.56 -9.02 -11.45
C ALA A 52 7.27 -8.11 -10.24
N ILE A 53 6.03 -7.68 -10.04
CA ILE A 53 5.67 -6.73 -8.98
C ILE A 53 5.52 -7.41 -7.61
N THR A 54 5.08 -8.68 -7.58
CA THR A 54 4.86 -9.43 -6.34
C THR A 54 6.10 -9.48 -5.43
N PRO A 55 7.31 -9.86 -5.88
CA PRO A 55 8.49 -9.89 -5.02
C PRO A 55 8.94 -8.51 -4.53
N VAL A 56 8.48 -7.42 -5.15
CA VAL A 56 8.74 -6.05 -4.68
C VAL A 56 7.73 -5.62 -3.63
N VAL A 57 6.44 -5.80 -3.90
CA VAL A 57 5.36 -5.28 -3.07
C VAL A 57 5.06 -6.18 -1.86
N ALA A 58 5.05 -7.51 -2.03
CA ALA A 58 4.65 -8.42 -0.96
C ALA A 58 5.53 -8.33 0.30
N PRO A 59 6.88 -8.28 0.21
CA PRO A 59 7.72 -8.10 1.39
C PRO A 59 7.45 -6.76 2.09
N LEU A 60 7.28 -5.68 1.33
CA LEU A 60 6.95 -4.36 1.88
C LEU A 60 5.60 -4.36 2.61
N MET A 61 4.58 -5.03 2.07
CA MET A 61 3.27 -5.16 2.71
C MET A 61 3.34 -5.96 4.02
N ILE A 62 4.15 -7.02 4.07
CA ILE A 62 4.36 -7.83 5.28
C ILE A 62 5.10 -7.00 6.33
N ILE A 63 6.18 -6.30 5.94
CA ILE A 63 6.92 -5.40 6.83
C ILE A 63 5.99 -4.31 7.36
N GLU A 64 5.16 -3.70 6.50
CA GLU A 64 4.17 -2.70 6.92
C GLU A 64 3.20 -3.25 7.96
N LEU A 65 2.67 -4.46 7.75
CA LEU A 65 1.74 -5.10 8.70
C LEU A 65 2.39 -5.31 10.07
N VAL A 66 3.58 -5.90 10.09
CA VAL A 66 4.32 -6.15 11.34
C VAL A 66 4.68 -4.84 12.02
N ALA A 67 5.18 -3.86 11.26
CA ALA A 67 5.55 -2.56 11.79
C ALA A 67 4.32 -1.80 12.34
N ALA A 68 3.16 -1.91 11.69
CA ALA A 68 1.91 -1.31 12.15
C ALA A 68 1.44 -1.94 13.47
N MET A 69 1.51 -3.27 13.60
CA MET A 69 1.19 -3.96 14.85
C MET A 69 2.12 -3.51 15.98
N LEU A 70 3.43 -3.50 15.74
CA LEU A 70 4.41 -3.04 16.74
C LEU A 70 4.18 -1.59 17.15
N PHE A 71 3.79 -0.73 16.21
CA PHE A 71 3.54 0.69 16.47
C PHE A 71 2.34 0.94 17.37
N VAL A 72 1.34 0.04 17.37
CA VAL A 72 0.21 0.11 18.32
C VAL A 72 0.66 -0.15 19.75
N PHE A 73 1.56 -1.12 19.97
CA PHE A 73 2.02 -1.51 21.31
C PHE A 73 3.19 -0.66 21.82
N PHE A 74 4.01 -0.13 20.91
CA PHE A 74 5.22 0.62 21.23
C PHE A 74 5.30 1.96 20.49
N PRO A 75 4.30 2.84 20.63
CA PRO A 75 4.34 4.14 19.98
C PRO A 75 5.48 5.01 20.56
N PRO A 76 6.06 5.93 19.76
CA PRO A 76 6.93 6.98 20.24
C PRO A 76 6.26 7.79 21.36
N ASN A 77 7.03 8.22 22.36
CA ASN A 77 6.55 9.00 23.50
C ASN A 77 5.64 10.15 23.03
N ASP A 78 4.54 10.37 23.76
CA ASP A 78 3.55 11.43 23.55
C ASP A 78 2.71 11.30 22.26
N THR A 79 2.78 10.17 21.56
CA THR A 79 1.88 9.88 20.42
C THR A 79 0.51 9.44 20.93
N PRO A 80 -0.60 10.13 20.59
CA PRO A 80 -1.93 9.69 20.96
C PRO A 80 -2.26 8.31 20.35
N LEU A 81 -2.80 7.40 21.16
CA LEU A 81 -3.13 6.02 20.77
C LEU A 81 -4.03 5.94 19.52
N LEU A 82 -4.84 6.97 19.28
CA LEU A 82 -5.69 7.09 18.09
C LEU A 82 -4.89 6.96 16.78
N LEU A 83 -3.67 7.51 16.71
CA LEU A 83 -2.89 7.54 15.47
C LEU A 83 -2.36 6.15 15.07
N PRO A 84 -1.69 5.38 15.96
CA PRO A 84 -1.33 3.99 15.67
C PRO A 84 -2.52 3.10 15.33
N VAL A 85 -3.62 3.22 16.08
CA VAL A 85 -4.83 2.41 15.85
C VAL A 85 -5.46 2.72 14.49
N ALA A 86 -5.65 4.00 14.16
CA ALA A 86 -6.15 4.41 12.85
C ALA A 86 -5.24 3.92 11.72
N GLY A 87 -3.91 4.03 11.89
CA GLY A 87 -2.94 3.48 10.97
C GLY A 87 -3.11 1.98 10.77
N MET A 88 -3.28 1.21 11.84
CA MET A 88 -3.47 -0.24 11.78
C MET A 88 -4.79 -0.62 11.09
N CYS A 89 -5.88 0.11 11.35
CA CYS A 89 -7.15 -0.08 10.65
C CYS A 89 -7.00 0.14 9.13
N LEU A 90 -6.24 1.16 8.70
CA LEU A 90 -5.95 1.39 7.28
C LEU A 90 -5.18 0.22 6.65
N VAL A 91 -4.20 -0.36 7.36
CA VAL A 91 -3.48 -1.55 6.90
C VAL A 91 -4.42 -2.74 6.78
N ALA A 92 -5.29 -2.96 7.75
CA ALA A 92 -6.28 -4.04 7.68
C ALA A 92 -7.19 -3.90 6.45
N ILE A 93 -7.65 -2.69 6.13
CA ILE A 93 -8.44 -2.42 4.91
C ILE A 93 -7.63 -2.69 3.63
N VAL A 94 -6.35 -2.31 3.60
CA VAL A 94 -5.45 -2.62 2.46
C VAL A 94 -5.31 -4.13 2.26
N TRP A 95 -5.10 -4.89 3.32
CA TRP A 95 -4.98 -6.35 3.24
C TRP A 95 -6.29 -7.02 2.82
N LEU A 96 -7.42 -6.62 3.42
CA LEU A 96 -8.73 -7.14 3.05
C LEU A 96 -9.09 -6.81 1.60
N SER A 97 -8.91 -5.57 1.15
CA SER A 97 -9.16 -5.20 -0.25
C SER A 97 -8.22 -5.91 -1.22
N THR A 98 -6.97 -6.17 -0.82
CA THR A 98 -6.02 -6.92 -1.65
C THR A 98 -6.51 -8.36 -1.86
N PHE A 99 -6.87 -9.07 -0.79
CA PHE A 99 -7.28 -10.47 -0.90
C PHE A 99 -8.69 -10.66 -1.46
N LEU A 100 -9.63 -9.80 -1.10
CA LEU A 100 -11.05 -9.99 -1.45
C LEU A 100 -11.42 -9.35 -2.79
N ILE A 101 -10.66 -8.35 -3.25
CA ILE A 101 -10.99 -7.60 -4.48
C ILE A 101 -9.87 -7.79 -5.51
N GLN A 102 -8.64 -7.44 -5.17
CA GLN A 102 -7.57 -7.33 -6.17
C GLN A 102 -7.05 -8.68 -6.64
N VAL A 103 -6.86 -9.65 -5.74
CA VAL A 103 -6.45 -11.01 -6.13
C VAL A 103 -7.49 -11.68 -7.05
N PRO A 104 -8.80 -11.70 -6.73
CA PRO A 104 -9.83 -12.22 -7.64
C PRO A 104 -9.86 -11.51 -8.99
N LEU A 105 -9.74 -10.18 -9.01
CA LEU A 105 -9.75 -9.42 -10.26
C LEU A 105 -8.49 -9.67 -11.11
N HIS A 106 -7.31 -9.82 -10.50
CA HIS A 106 -6.09 -10.24 -11.20
C HIS A 106 -6.26 -11.62 -11.86
N ASN A 107 -6.89 -12.56 -11.17
CA ASN A 107 -7.15 -13.90 -11.71
C ASN A 107 -8.24 -13.90 -12.80
N SER A 108 -9.12 -12.91 -12.80
CA SER A 108 -10.17 -12.76 -13.82
C SER A 108 -9.63 -12.10 -15.08
N ILE A 109 -8.85 -11.03 -14.93
CA ILE A 109 -8.31 -10.26 -16.06
C ILE A 109 -7.18 -10.99 -16.79
N SER A 110 -6.55 -11.97 -16.13
CA SER A 110 -5.55 -12.84 -16.73
C SER A 110 -6.14 -13.91 -17.65
N LYS A 111 -7.47 -14.05 -17.76
CA LYS A 111 -8.11 -15.04 -18.64
C LYS A 111 -8.49 -14.45 -19.99
N ASP A 112 -9.20 -13.32 -19.99
CA ASP A 112 -9.59 -12.58 -21.19
C ASP A 112 -9.58 -11.07 -20.90
N PHE A 113 -9.17 -10.26 -21.89
CA PHE A 113 -9.26 -8.82 -21.77
C PHE A 113 -10.72 -8.37 -21.92
N ASP A 114 -11.32 -7.96 -20.80
CA ASP A 114 -12.62 -7.28 -20.75
C ASP A 114 -12.42 -5.86 -20.20
N ALA A 115 -12.76 -4.86 -21.01
CA ALA A 115 -12.68 -3.46 -20.63
C ALA A 115 -13.51 -3.11 -19.38
N ALA A 116 -14.62 -3.81 -19.13
CA ALA A 116 -15.41 -3.64 -17.91
C ALA A 116 -14.69 -4.21 -16.69
N ILE A 117 -14.06 -5.38 -16.81
CA ILE A 117 -13.23 -5.97 -15.74
C ILE A 117 -12.02 -5.07 -15.47
N HIS A 118 -11.36 -4.56 -16.51
CA HIS A 118 -10.24 -3.62 -16.37
C HIS A 118 -10.67 -2.34 -15.63
N ARG A 119 -11.82 -1.74 -15.97
CA ARG A 119 -12.34 -0.57 -15.23
C ARG A 119 -12.58 -0.88 -13.75
N ARG A 120 -13.19 -2.03 -13.43
CA ARG A 120 -13.41 -2.47 -12.04
C ARG A 120 -12.10 -2.71 -11.30
N PHE A 121 -11.11 -3.27 -11.97
CA PHE A 121 -9.77 -3.50 -11.43
C PHE A 121 -9.05 -2.19 -11.06
N VAL A 122 -9.09 -1.19 -11.94
CA VAL A 122 -8.53 0.15 -11.67
C VAL A 122 -9.32 0.86 -10.56
N ALA A 123 -10.65 0.75 -10.57
CA ALA A 123 -11.51 1.35 -9.55
C ALA A 123 -11.27 0.73 -8.15
N GLY A 124 -11.15 -0.59 -8.07
CA GLY A 124 -10.89 -1.31 -6.82
C GLY A 124 -9.54 -0.94 -6.20
N ASN A 125 -8.55 -0.59 -7.02
CA ASN A 125 -7.23 -0.21 -6.53
C ASN A 125 -7.21 1.15 -5.82
N TRP A 126 -8.16 2.05 -6.11
CA TRP A 126 -8.25 3.35 -5.43
C TRP A 126 -8.44 3.22 -3.92
N ILE A 127 -9.05 2.13 -3.43
CA ILE A 127 -9.16 1.85 -2.00
C ILE A 127 -7.76 1.82 -1.37
N ARG A 128 -6.84 1.06 -1.97
CA ARG A 128 -5.46 0.92 -1.48
C ARG A 128 -4.69 2.23 -1.62
N THR A 129 -4.85 2.92 -2.75
CA THR A 129 -4.23 4.24 -2.98
C THR A 129 -4.65 5.24 -1.91
N ALA A 130 -5.95 5.32 -1.59
CA ALA A 130 -6.46 6.21 -0.55
C ALA A 130 -5.96 5.82 0.84
N CYS A 131 -6.01 4.53 1.19
CA CYS A 131 -5.56 4.05 2.50
C CYS A 131 -4.06 4.29 2.73
N TRP A 132 -3.20 3.95 1.77
CA TRP A 132 -1.76 4.21 1.88
C TRP A 132 -1.45 5.71 1.93
N THR A 133 -2.15 6.53 1.14
CA THR A 133 -1.99 8.00 1.19
C THR A 133 -2.37 8.56 2.56
N ALA A 134 -3.52 8.17 3.10
CA ALA A 134 -3.98 8.60 4.43
C ALA A 134 -3.01 8.14 5.53
N ARG A 135 -2.53 6.91 5.44
CA ARG A 135 -1.56 6.35 6.40
C ARG A 135 -0.22 7.08 6.32
N SER A 136 0.26 7.40 5.13
CA SER A 136 1.45 8.24 4.93
C SER A 136 1.30 9.62 5.57
N ALA A 137 0.12 10.24 5.48
CA ALA A 137 -0.15 11.51 6.16
C ALA A 137 -0.12 11.36 7.69
N ILE A 138 -0.71 10.31 8.24
CA ILE A 138 -0.65 10.00 9.69
C ILE A 138 0.80 9.82 10.15
N LEU A 139 1.58 8.99 9.46
CA LEU A 139 2.98 8.72 9.83
C LEU A 139 3.86 9.95 9.65
N GLY A 140 3.65 10.73 8.58
CA GLY A 140 4.32 12.01 8.36
C GLY A 140 4.03 13.02 9.48
N TYR A 141 2.78 13.09 9.93
CA TYR A 141 2.39 13.91 11.08
C TYR A 141 3.09 13.46 12.37
N VAL A 142 3.09 12.15 12.67
CA VAL A 142 3.80 11.61 13.84
C VAL A 142 5.29 11.93 13.76
N ALA A 143 5.92 11.70 12.61
CA ALA A 143 7.34 12.00 12.40
C ALA A 143 7.62 13.49 12.61
N PHE A 144 6.80 14.38 12.05
CA PHE A 144 6.91 15.82 12.25
C PHE A 144 6.81 16.20 13.73
N ARG A 145 5.84 15.66 14.46
CA ARG A 145 5.69 15.89 15.92
C ARG A 145 6.89 15.40 16.71
N VAL A 146 7.44 14.22 16.35
CA VAL A 146 8.56 13.60 17.06
C VAL A 146 9.88 14.32 16.81
N PHE A 147 10.14 14.77 15.58
CA PHE A 147 11.43 15.36 15.18
C PHE A 147 11.47 16.89 15.21
N VAL A 148 10.38 17.55 14.83
CA VAL A 148 10.31 19.02 14.70
C VAL A 148 9.56 19.66 15.86
N GLY A 149 8.49 19.03 16.33
CA GLY A 149 7.68 19.50 17.46
C GLY A 149 8.33 19.37 18.85
N ARG A 150 9.64 19.09 18.91
CA ARG A 150 10.47 19.09 20.14
C ARG A 150 11.28 20.39 20.33
N LEU A 151 11.03 21.41 19.51
CA LEU A 151 11.40 22.80 19.80
C LEU A 151 10.42 23.38 20.83
#